data_AF-A0AAD7N189-F1
#
_entry.id   AF-A0AAD7N189-F1
#
_cell.length_a   1.000
_cell.length_b   1.000
_cell.length_c   1.000
_cell.angle_alpha   90.00
_cell.angle_beta   90.00
_cell.angle_gamma   90.00
#
_symmetry.space_group_name_H-M   'P 1'
#
loop_
_entity.id
_entity.type
_entity.pdbx_description
1 polymer ?
#
loop_
_entity_poly.entity_id
_entity_poly.type
_entity_poly.pdbx_seq_one_letter_code
_entity_poly.pdbx_strand_id
1 'polypeptide(L)'
;MAKALVLDSPPKWTNFRLATLKRVLRLVRTHLGPTLVSHRLAGKTEKLLNPKPSEPSQEADDGLDDRDDIYIFEVEQTLFKVHHSLFRLKIRSSVDSTTASSFVRDSPNTVVLPDTAENFRFFLWDLQAFPYELRQLKSSDLNMTHVVDRLLNITEMAIKHDLSVLESHALESLRNFVLSPCFCHASSKEYSRILRIATTTTLTPNTLLRDLSCRLVQQILRRREPGDPTLLSLAENDPRLQKIQGALYYCELIATEQHFLDRARTQPVFPKTMDVERRMRFLAAHISLSALSEHLCAFAPALLPRGCPSHSTCQDTWAGVWTTAVAVSNTTWISSADVLGRLRVMMPLLKRMVSESPSISIDCSLAALEVTGALRDEVVDTLLDHFSFA
;
A
#
# COMPACT_ATOMS: atom_id res chain seq x y z
N MET A 1 -38.65 16.15 -23.51
CA MET A 1 -38.53 16.62 -22.11
C MET A 1 -37.84 15.54 -21.28
N ALA A 2 -36.51 15.57 -21.21
CA ALA A 2 -35.72 14.60 -20.44
C ALA A 2 -35.33 15.23 -19.10
N LYS A 3 -35.84 14.69 -17.99
CA LYS A 3 -35.43 15.07 -16.63
C LYS A 3 -34.11 14.36 -16.32
N ALA A 4 -33.05 15.14 -16.12
CA ALA A 4 -31.77 14.66 -15.61
C ALA A 4 -31.95 14.24 -14.14
N LEU A 5 -31.68 12.96 -13.86
CA LEU A 5 -31.53 12.45 -12.50
C LEU A 5 -30.15 12.88 -11.99
N VAL A 6 -30.15 13.78 -11.01
CA VAL A 6 -28.97 14.15 -10.23
C VAL A 6 -28.64 12.96 -9.33
N LEU A 7 -27.54 12.26 -9.62
CA LEU A 7 -26.99 11.21 -8.77
C LEU A 7 -26.24 11.85 -7.60
N ASP A 8 -26.70 11.54 -6.39
CA ASP A 8 -26.08 11.95 -5.13
C ASP A 8 -24.62 11.48 -5.03
N SER A 9 -23.82 12.28 -4.33
CA SER A 9 -22.38 12.14 -4.13
C SER A 9 -21.96 10.73 -3.64
N PRO A 10 -20.76 10.23 -4.03
CA PRO A 10 -20.31 8.90 -3.65
C PRO A 10 -20.04 8.77 -2.13
N PRO A 11 -20.35 7.62 -1.51
CA PRO A 11 -20.17 7.44 -0.07
C PRO A 11 -18.68 7.38 0.31
N LYS A 12 -18.33 8.01 1.43
CA LYS A 12 -16.96 8.02 2.01
C LYS A 12 -16.68 6.67 2.70
N TRP A 13 -15.94 5.79 2.02
CA TRP A 13 -15.62 4.41 2.43
C TRP A 13 -14.76 4.28 3.70
N THR A 14 -14.07 5.34 4.13
CA THR A 14 -13.13 5.29 5.28
C THR A 14 -13.83 5.26 6.65
N ASN A 15 -15.07 5.76 6.75
CA ASN A 15 -15.77 5.85 8.04
C ASN A 15 -16.40 4.53 8.50
N PHE A 16 -16.63 3.57 7.60
CA PHE A 16 -17.42 2.37 7.90
C PHE A 16 -16.62 1.25 8.57
N ARG A 17 -15.31 1.09 8.24
CA ARG A 17 -14.42 0.16 8.96
C ARG A 17 -14.25 0.58 10.42
N LEU A 18 -14.18 1.89 10.70
CA LEU A 18 -14.12 2.46 12.04
C LEU A 18 -15.45 2.31 12.81
N ALA A 19 -16.60 2.45 12.15
CA ALA A 19 -17.91 2.25 12.78
C ALA A 19 -18.18 0.78 13.16
N THR A 20 -17.73 -0.16 12.32
CA THR A 20 -17.86 -1.60 12.58
C THR A 20 -16.91 -2.04 13.69
N LEU A 21 -15.66 -1.55 13.70
CA LEU A 21 -14.71 -1.77 14.79
C LEU A 21 -15.20 -1.15 16.12
N LYS A 22 -15.83 0.03 16.09
CA LYS A 22 -16.46 0.69 17.26
C LYS A 22 -17.70 -0.03 17.76
N ARG A 23 -18.38 -0.85 16.94
CA ARG A 23 -19.51 -1.70 17.36
C ARG A 23 -19.02 -2.99 18.01
N VAL A 24 -17.99 -3.61 17.44
CA VAL A 24 -17.31 -4.78 18.01
C VAL A 24 -16.61 -4.44 19.33
N LEU A 25 -15.90 -3.31 19.41
CA LEU A 25 -15.28 -2.84 20.66
C LEU A 25 -16.31 -2.43 21.71
N ARG A 26 -17.52 -2.00 21.33
CA ARG A 26 -18.62 -1.75 22.27
C ARG A 26 -19.19 -3.06 22.84
N LEU A 27 -19.33 -4.10 22.02
CA LEU A 27 -19.76 -5.44 22.44
C LEU A 27 -18.73 -6.14 23.34
N VAL A 28 -17.43 -5.94 23.09
CA VAL A 28 -16.35 -6.46 23.95
C VAL A 28 -16.31 -5.71 25.29
N ARG A 29 -16.61 -4.40 25.30
CA ARG A 29 -16.65 -3.58 26.51
C ARG A 29 -17.87 -3.84 27.41
N THR A 30 -18.95 -4.42 26.87
CA THR A 30 -20.12 -4.82 27.67
C THR A 30 -19.96 -6.20 28.33
N HIS A 31 -18.99 -7.01 27.88
CA HIS A 31 -18.74 -8.36 28.42
C HIS A 31 -17.52 -8.46 29.34
N LEU A 32 -16.72 -7.41 29.47
CA LEU A 32 -15.59 -7.34 30.40
C LEU A 32 -15.87 -6.21 31.42
N GLY A 33 -16.26 -6.60 32.63
CA GLY A 33 -16.60 -5.68 33.71
C GLY A 33 -15.44 -4.75 34.14
N PRO A 34 -15.74 -3.60 34.74
CA PRO A 34 -14.73 -2.60 35.09
C PRO A 34 -14.09 -2.92 36.45
N THR A 35 -12.77 -3.15 36.43
CA THR A 35 -11.93 -3.06 37.63
C THR A 35 -10.77 -2.11 37.34
N LEU A 36 -10.42 -1.30 38.34
CA LEU A 36 -9.35 -0.27 38.42
C LEU A 36 -9.80 1.14 37.96
N VAL A 37 -10.30 1.99 38.86
CA VAL A 37 -9.61 2.75 39.94
C VAL A 37 -8.59 3.77 39.42
N SER A 38 -9.08 5.02 39.36
CA SER A 38 -8.49 6.29 39.82
C SER A 38 -6.98 6.54 39.69
N HIS A 39 -6.59 7.63 39.01
CA HIS A 39 -6.13 8.84 39.72
C HIS A 39 -6.16 10.06 38.79
N ARG A 40 -7.03 11.02 39.14
CA ARG A 40 -6.99 12.43 38.71
C ARG A 40 -5.98 13.14 39.61
N LEU A 41 -5.10 13.95 39.05
CA LEU A 41 -4.48 15.06 39.76
C LEU A 41 -4.50 16.30 38.87
N ALA A 42 -5.09 17.35 39.43
CA ALA A 42 -5.20 18.68 38.88
C ALA A 42 -4.03 19.55 39.38
N GLY A 43 -3.60 20.45 38.49
CA GLY A 43 -3.00 21.77 38.69
C GLY A 43 -2.15 22.08 39.94
N LYS A 44 -0.93 22.58 39.68
CA LYS A 44 -0.36 23.65 40.50
C LYS A 44 0.61 24.52 39.69
N THR A 45 0.25 25.79 39.54
CA THR A 45 1.12 26.90 39.12
C THR A 45 1.82 27.46 40.36
N GLU A 46 3.15 27.51 40.37
CA GLU A 46 3.93 28.27 41.35
C GLU A 46 5.09 29.00 40.67
N LYS A 47 5.26 30.27 41.09
CA LYS A 47 6.21 31.27 40.61
C LYS A 47 7.50 31.23 41.44
N LEU A 48 8.60 31.57 40.76
CA LEU A 48 9.79 32.31 41.24
C LEU A 48 10.53 31.84 42.50
N LEU A 49 11.77 31.38 42.31
CA LEU A 49 12.92 31.82 43.12
C LEU A 49 14.25 31.57 42.39
N ASN A 50 15.00 32.65 42.15
CA ASN A 50 16.39 32.64 41.70
C ASN A 50 17.32 32.06 42.78
N PRO A 51 18.25 31.16 42.44
CA PRO A 51 19.43 30.93 43.23
C PRO A 51 20.67 31.62 42.63
N LYS A 52 21.47 32.09 43.57
CA LYS A 52 22.73 32.85 43.52
C LYS A 52 23.85 32.03 42.85
N PRO A 53 24.81 32.65 42.14
CA PRO A 53 25.96 31.92 41.57
C PRO A 53 26.90 31.51 42.70
N SER A 54 27.22 30.22 42.77
CA SER A 54 28.30 29.68 43.60
C SER A 54 29.46 29.26 42.71
N GLU A 55 30.65 29.46 43.24
CA GLU A 55 31.96 29.33 42.61
C GLU A 55 32.28 27.91 42.11
N PRO A 56 33.15 27.78 41.10
CA PRO A 56 33.45 26.50 40.47
C PRO A 56 34.32 25.62 41.38
N SER A 57 33.77 24.48 41.76
CA SER A 57 34.55 23.37 42.32
C SER A 57 35.31 22.68 41.20
N GLN A 58 36.63 22.62 41.34
CA GLN A 58 37.54 21.85 40.48
C GLN A 58 37.19 20.37 40.59
N GLU A 59 36.48 19.84 39.59
CA GLU A 59 36.35 18.40 39.36
C GLU A 59 37.33 17.96 38.28
N ALA A 60 37.86 16.76 38.48
CA ALA A 60 39.00 16.18 37.80
C ALA A 60 38.82 16.07 36.28
N ASP A 61 39.86 16.49 35.56
CA ASP A 61 40.12 16.32 34.14
C ASP A 61 40.37 14.82 33.85
N ASP A 62 39.30 14.03 33.83
CA ASP A 62 39.31 12.66 33.32
C ASP A 62 39.28 12.76 31.79
N GLY A 63 40.48 12.85 31.19
CA GLY A 63 40.73 12.95 29.76
C GLY A 63 40.31 11.70 28.98
N LEU A 64 39.01 11.41 28.99
CA LEU A 64 38.36 10.55 28.02
C LEU A 64 38.53 11.22 26.66
N ASP A 65 39.42 10.63 25.85
CA ASP A 65 39.77 11.06 24.50
C ASP A 65 38.53 10.99 23.60
N ASP A 66 37.71 12.04 23.62
CA ASP A 66 36.48 12.20 22.83
C ASP A 66 36.79 12.36 21.31
N ARG A 67 38.03 12.10 20.89
CA ARG A 67 38.50 12.21 19.50
C ARG A 67 38.14 11.01 18.63
N ASP A 68 37.74 9.89 19.21
CA ASP A 68 37.50 8.64 18.46
C ASP A 68 36.10 8.52 17.84
N ASP A 69 35.23 9.51 18.05
CA ASP A 69 33.82 9.45 17.66
C ASP A 69 33.50 10.24 16.37
N ILE A 70 34.42 10.34 15.40
CA ILE A 70 34.19 11.02 14.11
C ILE A 70 34.61 10.13 12.93
N TYR A 71 33.67 9.86 12.02
CA TYR A 71 33.95 9.27 10.71
C TYR A 71 34.28 10.35 9.68
N ILE A 72 35.24 10.06 8.80
CA ILE A 72 35.57 10.92 7.66
C ILE A 72 35.13 10.21 6.39
N PHE A 73 34.21 10.80 5.64
CA PHE A 73 33.82 10.29 4.32
C PHE A 73 34.48 11.14 3.24
N GLU A 74 35.18 10.51 2.29
CA GLU A 74 35.74 11.17 1.11
C GLU A 74 34.80 10.94 -0.08
N VAL A 75 34.21 12.02 -0.61
CA VAL A 75 33.24 11.99 -1.72
C VAL A 75 33.62 13.10 -2.71
N GLU A 76 33.97 12.76 -3.95
CA GLU A 76 34.50 13.72 -4.95
C GLU A 76 35.61 14.63 -4.40
N GLN A 77 36.60 14.06 -3.68
CA GLN A 77 37.69 14.82 -3.04
C GLN A 77 37.25 15.78 -1.93
N THR A 78 35.96 15.77 -1.56
CA THR A 78 35.44 16.51 -0.42
C THR A 78 35.40 15.59 0.80
N LEU A 79 35.99 16.05 1.90
CA LEU A 79 35.96 15.34 3.18
C LEU A 79 34.78 15.81 4.02
N PHE A 80 33.95 14.86 4.44
CA PHE A 80 32.81 15.06 5.31
C PHE A 80 33.09 14.46 6.68
N LYS A 81 33.10 15.30 7.70
CA LYS A 81 33.21 14.85 9.10
C LYS A 81 31.81 14.59 9.63
N VAL A 82 31.53 13.35 9.99
CA VAL A 82 30.24 12.96 10.55
C VAL A 82 30.46 12.33 11.91
N HIS A 83 29.79 12.88 12.91
CA HIS A 83 29.89 12.37 14.27
C HIS A 83 29.35 10.93 14.31
N HIS A 84 30.12 10.06 14.94
CA HIS A 84 29.77 8.68 15.23
C HIS A 84 28.37 8.60 15.81
N SER A 85 27.90 9.51 16.68
CA SER A 85 26.53 9.51 17.24
C SER A 85 25.40 9.49 16.19
N LEU A 86 25.58 10.12 15.03
CA LEU A 86 24.62 10.07 13.91
C LEU A 86 24.52 8.66 13.31
N PHE A 87 25.58 7.86 13.44
CA PHE A 87 25.70 6.48 12.97
C PHE A 87 25.71 5.43 14.10
N ARG A 88 25.98 5.80 15.37
CA ARG A 88 26.12 4.92 16.55
C ARG A 88 24.77 4.38 16.99
N LEU A 89 23.72 5.14 16.72
CA LEU A 89 22.34 4.65 16.82
C LEU A 89 22.01 3.61 15.75
N LYS A 90 22.83 3.43 14.69
CA LYS A 90 22.40 2.80 13.44
C LYS A 90 23.48 2.09 12.57
N ILE A 91 24.70 1.75 12.99
CA ILE A 91 25.66 0.95 12.18
C ILE A 91 26.50 0.03 13.08
N ARG A 92 25.88 -0.69 14.02
CA ARG A 92 26.64 -1.45 15.02
C ARG A 92 26.90 -2.93 14.68
N SER A 93 26.57 -3.40 13.47
CA SER A 93 26.62 -4.84 13.18
C SER A 93 27.16 -5.28 11.82
N SER A 94 27.62 -4.39 10.94
CA SER A 94 27.97 -4.78 9.56
C SER A 94 29.40 -4.45 9.12
N VAL A 95 30.11 -3.59 9.85
CA VAL A 95 31.45 -3.13 9.44
C VAL A 95 32.57 -4.05 9.94
N ASP A 96 32.28 -4.97 10.85
CA ASP A 96 33.31 -5.72 11.56
C ASP A 96 33.97 -6.88 10.79
N SER A 97 33.67 -7.19 9.52
CA SER A 97 34.25 -8.42 8.94
C SER A 97 34.57 -8.55 7.44
N THR A 98 34.12 -7.71 6.50
CA THR A 98 34.27 -8.11 5.07
C THR A 98 34.68 -7.05 4.05
N THR A 99 34.58 -5.75 4.33
CA THR A 99 34.98 -4.70 3.36
C THR A 99 36.22 -3.89 3.77
N ALA A 100 36.80 -4.16 4.93
CA ALA A 100 37.96 -3.42 5.44
C ALA A 100 39.29 -3.65 4.67
N SER A 101 39.33 -4.50 3.62
CA SER A 101 40.58 -4.80 2.91
C SER A 101 40.85 -3.99 1.63
N SER A 102 39.90 -3.19 1.12
CA SER A 102 40.04 -2.60 -0.23
C SER A 102 40.31 -1.10 -0.32
N PHE A 103 40.24 -0.31 0.77
CA PHE A 103 40.38 1.15 0.67
C PHE A 103 41.16 1.83 1.82
N VAL A 104 42.08 1.13 2.49
CA VAL A 104 42.93 1.76 3.51
C VAL A 104 44.03 2.60 2.84
N ARG A 105 43.76 3.90 2.63
CA ARG A 105 44.81 4.94 2.66
C ARG A 105 45.30 5.09 4.11
N ASP A 106 46.50 5.61 4.32
CA ASP A 106 47.22 5.73 5.61
C ASP A 106 46.47 6.40 6.80
N SER A 107 45.20 6.78 6.66
CA SER A 107 44.34 7.27 7.74
C SER A 107 43.27 6.24 8.12
N PRO A 108 43.24 5.74 9.37
CA PRO A 108 42.44 4.57 9.76
C PRO A 108 40.91 4.73 9.71
N ASN A 109 40.36 5.92 9.42
CA ASN A 109 38.91 6.21 9.52
C ASN A 109 38.30 6.88 8.27
N THR A 110 38.96 6.84 7.11
CA THR A 110 38.43 7.46 5.89
C THR A 110 37.67 6.46 5.01
N VAL A 111 36.37 6.70 4.80
CA VAL A 111 35.50 5.89 3.91
C VAL A 111 35.32 6.63 2.59
N VAL A 112 35.77 6.06 1.47
CA VAL A 112 35.60 6.65 0.14
C VAL A 112 34.27 6.19 -0.47
N LEU A 113 33.42 7.14 -0.87
CA LEU A 113 32.15 6.83 -1.55
C LEU A 113 32.19 7.30 -3.01
N PRO A 114 31.66 6.51 -3.97
CA PRO A 114 31.66 6.84 -5.39
C PRO A 114 30.55 7.83 -5.79
N ASP A 115 30.01 8.61 -4.85
CA ASP A 115 28.89 9.54 -5.07
C ASP A 115 29.35 10.97 -5.31
N THR A 116 28.40 11.83 -5.67
CA THR A 116 28.67 13.27 -5.74
C THR A 116 28.65 13.90 -4.34
N ALA A 117 29.50 14.88 -4.11
CA ALA A 117 29.56 15.58 -2.82
C ALA A 117 28.23 16.26 -2.49
N GLU A 118 27.46 16.66 -3.51
CA GLU A 118 26.13 17.25 -3.36
C GLU A 118 25.08 16.23 -2.91
N ASN A 119 25.03 15.05 -3.55
CA ASN A 119 24.12 13.96 -3.14
C ASN A 119 24.40 13.52 -1.70
N PHE A 120 25.68 13.42 -1.33
CA PHE A 120 26.05 13.05 0.02
C PHE A 120 25.70 14.14 1.05
N ARG A 121 25.82 15.43 0.71
CA ARG A 121 25.33 16.53 1.56
C ARG A 121 23.83 16.43 1.81
N PHE A 122 23.04 16.20 0.76
CA PHE A 122 21.60 16.02 0.90
C PHE A 122 21.29 14.82 1.78
N PHE A 123 21.97 13.69 1.57
CA PHE A 123 21.82 12.51 2.41
C PHE A 123 22.14 12.78 3.89
N LEU A 124 23.22 13.50 4.21
CA LEU A 124 23.55 13.84 5.60
C LEU A 124 22.54 14.78 6.23
N TRP A 125 22.07 15.77 5.49
CA TRP A 125 21.03 16.67 5.96
C TRP A 125 19.73 15.90 6.22
N ASP A 126 19.41 14.98 5.32
CA ASP A 126 18.29 14.06 5.43
C ASP A 126 18.38 13.22 6.69
N LEU A 127 19.53 12.60 6.94
CA LEU A 127 19.75 11.77 8.10
C LEU A 127 19.52 12.53 9.42
N GLN A 128 19.93 13.80 9.48
CA GLN A 128 19.78 14.65 10.66
C GLN A 128 18.34 15.10 10.89
N ALA A 129 17.61 15.44 9.82
CA ALA A 129 16.23 15.94 9.92
C ALA A 129 15.19 14.82 10.08
N PHE A 130 15.49 13.62 9.57
CA PHE A 130 14.56 12.50 9.42
C PHE A 130 13.81 12.07 10.69
N PRO A 131 14.41 11.97 11.90
CA PRO A 131 13.69 11.53 13.10
C PRO A 131 12.60 12.50 13.58
N TYR A 132 12.72 13.79 13.24
CA TYR A 132 11.72 14.80 13.59
C TYR A 132 10.60 14.82 12.55
N GLU A 133 10.93 14.73 11.27
CA GLU A 133 9.97 14.74 10.18
C GLU A 133 9.07 13.50 10.16
N LEU A 134 9.62 12.32 10.48
CA LEU A 134 8.82 11.11 10.68
C LEU A 134 7.79 11.26 11.83
N ARG A 135 8.08 12.08 12.84
CA ARG A 135 7.11 12.38 13.90
C ARG A 135 6.06 13.37 13.42
N GLN A 136 6.44 14.35 12.59
CA GLN A 136 5.52 15.33 12.00
C GLN A 136 4.59 14.74 10.94
N LEU A 137 5.00 13.67 10.25
CA LEU A 137 4.19 12.87 9.32
C LEU A 137 2.84 12.44 9.90
N LYS A 138 2.70 12.37 11.22
CA LYS A 138 1.45 12.04 11.90
C LYS A 138 0.47 13.22 12.03
N SER A 139 0.90 14.44 11.74
CA SER A 139 0.23 15.67 12.17
C SER A 139 -0.22 16.64 11.08
N SER A 140 0.23 16.52 9.82
CA SER A 140 -0.20 17.46 8.75
C SER A 140 -0.11 16.88 7.33
N ASP A 141 -1.19 17.03 6.57
CA ASP A 141 -1.34 16.49 5.21
C ASP A 141 -0.59 17.30 4.12
N LEU A 142 -0.29 18.58 4.34
CA LEU A 142 0.09 19.51 3.26
C LEU A 142 1.53 19.36 2.72
N ASN A 143 2.43 18.68 3.42
CA ASN A 143 3.84 18.54 3.01
C ASN A 143 4.26 17.08 2.73
N MET A 144 3.29 16.19 2.53
CA MET A 144 3.56 14.75 2.41
C MET A 144 4.47 14.38 1.22
N THR A 145 4.31 15.03 0.07
CA THR A 145 5.09 14.72 -1.15
C THR A 145 6.60 14.91 -0.94
N HIS A 146 7.00 16.02 -0.31
CA HIS A 146 8.43 16.28 -0.05
C HIS A 146 9.02 15.24 0.91
N VAL A 147 8.27 14.85 1.93
CA VAL A 147 8.73 13.87 2.92
C VAL A 147 8.86 12.47 2.31
N VAL A 148 7.95 12.10 1.40
CA VAL A 148 8.03 10.83 0.67
C VAL A 148 9.22 10.81 -0.27
N ASP A 149 9.43 11.87 -1.06
CA ASP A 149 10.58 11.96 -1.97
C ASP A 149 11.91 11.85 -1.20
N ARG A 150 12.00 12.54 -0.06
CA ARG A 150 13.14 12.45 0.86
C ARG A 150 13.35 11.04 1.39
N LEU A 151 12.29 10.38 1.87
CA LEU A 151 12.35 9.00 2.34
C LEU A 151 12.83 8.04 1.24
N LEU A 152 12.38 8.24 -0.01
CA LEU A 152 12.84 7.45 -1.16
C LEU A 152 14.33 7.67 -1.42
N ASN A 153 14.80 8.92 -1.42
CA ASN A 153 16.21 9.25 -1.60
C ASN A 153 17.08 8.59 -0.51
N ILE A 154 16.70 8.71 0.77
CA ILE A 154 17.40 8.05 1.88
C ILE A 154 17.46 6.54 1.69
N THR A 155 16.35 5.92 1.28
CA THR A 155 16.27 4.47 1.10
C THR A 155 17.16 4.01 -0.06
N GLU A 156 17.10 4.70 -1.21
CA GLU A 156 17.93 4.40 -2.39
C GLU A 156 19.42 4.55 -2.07
N MET A 157 19.82 5.60 -1.34
CA MET A 157 21.20 5.80 -0.90
C MET A 157 21.65 4.75 0.11
N ALA A 158 20.77 4.36 1.04
CA ALA A 158 21.08 3.31 2.02
C ALA A 158 21.34 1.97 1.33
N ILE A 159 20.53 1.61 0.34
CA ILE A 159 20.71 0.39 -0.47
C ILE A 159 21.98 0.49 -1.32
N LYS A 160 22.21 1.63 -1.99
CA LYS A 160 23.38 1.84 -2.87
C LYS A 160 24.72 1.67 -2.13
N HIS A 161 24.75 2.01 -0.85
CA HIS A 161 25.95 1.97 -0.01
C HIS A 161 25.95 0.82 1.00
N ASP A 162 25.05 -0.16 0.87
CA ASP A 162 24.94 -1.31 1.78
C ASP A 162 24.84 -0.91 3.27
N LEU A 163 24.16 0.19 3.56
CA LEU A 163 23.95 0.70 4.93
C LEU A 163 22.79 -0.06 5.60
N SER A 164 22.97 -1.37 5.80
CA SER A 164 21.93 -2.34 6.18
C SER A 164 20.96 -1.91 7.29
N VAL A 165 21.46 -1.25 8.32
CA VAL A 165 20.62 -0.78 9.45
C VAL A 165 19.80 0.46 9.07
N LEU A 166 20.40 1.40 8.31
CA LEU A 166 19.66 2.55 7.78
C LEU A 166 18.62 2.09 6.76
N GLU A 167 19.00 1.16 5.88
CA GLU A 167 18.13 0.51 4.93
C GLU A 167 16.93 -0.13 5.64
N SER A 168 17.16 -0.97 6.66
CA SER A 168 16.09 -1.61 7.44
C SER A 168 15.10 -0.60 8.04
N HIS A 169 15.61 0.50 8.60
CA HIS A 169 14.78 1.55 9.18
C HIS A 169 14.03 2.36 8.10
N ALA A 170 14.69 2.67 6.98
CA ALA A 170 14.10 3.40 5.87
C ALA A 170 12.99 2.57 5.21
N LEU A 171 13.22 1.27 5.00
CA LEU A 171 12.23 0.32 4.49
C LEU A 171 11.03 0.16 5.43
N GLU A 172 11.24 0.07 6.75
CA GLU A 172 10.14 0.03 7.71
C GLU A 172 9.34 1.34 7.69
N SER A 173 10.01 2.49 7.57
CA SER A 173 9.34 3.79 7.41
C SER A 173 8.53 3.85 6.11
N LEU A 174 9.08 3.31 5.02
CA LEU A 174 8.43 3.23 3.71
C LEU A 174 7.23 2.29 3.74
N ARG A 175 7.34 1.16 4.43
CA ARG A 175 6.24 0.22 4.66
C ARG A 175 5.11 0.89 5.43
N ASN A 176 5.43 1.62 6.50
CA ASN A 176 4.45 2.40 7.26
C ASN A 176 3.76 3.46 6.39
N PHE A 177 4.49 4.09 5.47
CA PHE A 177 3.90 4.97 4.46
C PHE A 177 2.95 4.24 3.51
N VAL A 178 3.33 3.08 2.97
CA VAL A 178 2.47 2.26 2.07
C VAL A 178 1.16 1.85 2.75
N LEU A 179 1.22 1.52 4.04
CA LEU A 179 0.06 1.17 4.86
C LEU A 179 -0.79 2.39 5.23
N SER A 180 -0.21 3.60 5.21
CA SER A 180 -0.92 4.85 5.50
C SER A 180 -2.01 5.14 4.46
N PRO A 181 -3.15 5.76 4.85
CA PRO A 181 -4.14 6.27 3.92
C PRO A 181 -3.57 7.24 2.87
N CYS A 182 -2.52 7.99 3.23
CA CYS A 182 -1.89 8.98 2.34
C CYS A 182 -1.26 8.35 1.10
N PHE A 183 -0.95 7.04 1.12
CA PHE A 183 -0.41 6.33 -0.02
C PHE A 183 -1.29 6.45 -1.27
N CYS A 184 -2.62 6.61 -1.13
CA CYS A 184 -3.51 6.78 -2.27
C CYS A 184 -3.30 8.10 -3.03
N HIS A 185 -2.57 9.05 -2.46
CA HIS A 185 -2.24 10.34 -3.06
C HIS A 185 -0.86 10.37 -3.71
N ALA A 186 -0.08 9.30 -3.59
CA ALA A 186 1.20 9.22 -4.27
C ALA A 186 1.01 9.28 -5.80
N SER A 187 1.96 9.96 -6.43
CA SER A 187 2.15 10.06 -7.85
C SER A 187 2.64 8.73 -8.42
N SER A 188 2.46 8.57 -9.72
CA SER A 188 2.94 7.35 -10.40
C SER A 188 4.46 7.19 -10.33
N LYS A 189 5.20 8.31 -10.39
CA LYS A 189 6.65 8.33 -10.22
C LYS A 189 7.06 7.75 -8.86
N GLU A 190 6.36 8.11 -7.79
CA GLU A 190 6.60 7.58 -6.45
C GLU A 190 6.28 6.08 -6.39
N TYR A 191 5.16 5.61 -6.97
CA TYR A 191 4.85 4.19 -7.04
C TYR A 191 5.95 3.38 -7.72
N SER A 192 6.44 3.84 -8.88
CA SER A 192 7.50 3.18 -9.63
C SER A 192 8.82 3.15 -8.84
N ARG A 193 9.16 4.21 -8.09
CA ARG A 193 10.35 4.24 -7.22
C ARG A 193 10.23 3.28 -6.03
N ILE A 194 9.10 3.31 -5.32
CA ILE A 194 8.84 2.41 -4.18
C ILE A 194 8.89 0.95 -4.65
N LEU A 195 8.32 0.66 -5.82
CA LEU A 195 8.31 -0.68 -6.38
C LEU A 195 9.71 -1.15 -6.73
N ARG A 196 10.53 -0.28 -7.36
CA ARG A 196 11.93 -0.58 -7.66
C ARG A 196 12.73 -0.86 -6.40
N ILE A 197 12.59 -0.04 -5.36
CA ILE A 197 13.21 -0.26 -4.06
C ILE A 197 12.79 -1.63 -3.50
N ALA A 198 11.49 -1.93 -3.50
CA ALA A 198 10.97 -3.19 -2.96
C ALA A 198 11.44 -4.42 -3.74
N THR A 199 11.76 -4.30 -5.04
CA THR A 199 12.28 -5.41 -5.86
C THR A 199 13.79 -5.56 -5.78
N THR A 200 14.56 -4.49 -5.55
CA THR A 200 16.03 -4.53 -5.43
C THR A 200 16.51 -4.97 -4.05
N THR A 201 15.72 -4.69 -3.01
CA THR A 201 16.11 -4.94 -1.62
C THR A 201 16.12 -6.44 -1.29
N THR A 202 17.21 -6.94 -0.71
CA THR A 202 17.35 -8.33 -0.22
C THR A 202 17.04 -8.49 1.26
N LEU A 203 17.19 -7.42 2.06
CA LEU A 203 17.12 -7.42 3.53
C LEU A 203 15.72 -7.63 4.11
N THR A 204 14.66 -7.20 3.41
CA THR A 204 13.27 -7.45 3.84
C THR A 204 12.60 -8.42 2.88
N PRO A 205 12.65 -9.74 3.14
CA PRO A 205 12.03 -10.70 2.24
C PRO A 205 10.49 -10.52 2.31
N ASN A 206 9.95 -10.00 1.21
CA ASN A 206 8.56 -10.09 0.78
C ASN A 206 7.49 -9.28 1.54
N THR A 207 7.71 -8.77 2.75
CA THR A 207 6.65 -8.04 3.48
C THR A 207 6.30 -6.70 2.83
N LEU A 208 7.31 -5.86 2.55
CA LEU A 208 7.10 -4.56 1.87
C LEU A 208 6.50 -4.78 0.48
N LEU A 209 7.08 -5.68 -0.32
CA LEU A 209 6.62 -5.95 -1.68
C LEU A 209 5.18 -6.48 -1.71
N ARG A 210 4.82 -7.40 -0.80
CA ARG A 210 3.46 -7.93 -0.67
C ARG A 210 2.46 -6.84 -0.26
N ASP A 211 2.79 -6.08 0.78
CA ASP A 211 1.92 -5.03 1.30
C ASP A 211 1.73 -3.93 0.22
N LEU A 212 2.80 -3.56 -0.48
CA LEU A 212 2.80 -2.65 -1.62
C LEU A 212 1.96 -3.17 -2.78
N SER A 213 2.15 -4.43 -3.20
CA SER A 213 1.42 -5.04 -4.31
C SER A 213 -0.08 -5.04 -4.03
N CYS A 214 -0.49 -5.44 -2.82
CA CYS A 214 -1.89 -5.40 -2.40
C CYS A 214 -2.47 -3.97 -2.47
N ARG A 215 -1.73 -2.98 -1.98
CA ARG A 215 -2.16 -1.57 -1.98
C ARG A 215 -2.22 -0.99 -3.39
N LEU A 216 -1.22 -1.23 -4.22
CA LEU A 216 -1.15 -0.75 -5.60
C LEU A 216 -2.26 -1.35 -6.46
N VAL A 217 -2.48 -2.67 -6.39
CA VAL A 217 -3.59 -3.33 -7.11
C VAL A 217 -4.94 -2.70 -6.74
N GLN A 218 -5.18 -2.47 -5.44
CA GLN A 218 -6.38 -1.78 -4.99
C GLN A 218 -6.49 -0.35 -5.55
N GLN A 219 -5.39 0.40 -5.64
CA GLN A 219 -5.39 1.76 -6.21
C GLN A 219 -5.64 1.74 -7.72
N ILE A 220 -4.94 0.89 -8.47
CA ILE A 220 -5.06 0.74 -9.92
C ILE A 220 -6.52 0.43 -10.29
N LEU A 221 -7.08 -0.62 -9.68
CA LEU A 221 -8.46 -1.04 -9.93
C LEU A 221 -9.50 0.00 -9.46
N ARG A 222 -9.16 0.85 -8.48
CA ARG A 222 -10.03 1.92 -8.00
C ARG A 222 -10.06 3.11 -8.95
N ARG A 223 -8.90 3.54 -9.46
CA ARG A 223 -8.78 4.72 -10.33
C ARG A 223 -9.27 4.45 -11.75
N ARG A 224 -9.10 3.21 -12.25
CA ARG A 224 -9.42 2.84 -13.65
C ARG A 224 -8.70 3.72 -14.69
N GLU A 225 -7.60 4.34 -14.30
CA GLU A 225 -6.78 5.12 -15.23
C GLU A 225 -5.81 4.17 -15.94
N PRO A 226 -5.53 4.39 -17.24
CA PRO A 226 -4.45 3.68 -17.90
C PRO A 226 -3.16 3.92 -17.12
N GLY A 227 -2.49 2.83 -16.75
CA GLY A 227 -1.31 2.91 -15.90
C GLY A 227 -0.16 3.66 -16.57
N ASP A 228 0.74 4.18 -15.74
CA ASP A 228 1.99 4.76 -16.20
C ASP A 228 2.84 3.69 -16.90
N PRO A 229 3.36 3.97 -18.11
CA PRO A 229 4.18 3.03 -18.86
C PRO A 229 5.42 2.56 -18.09
N THR A 230 5.96 3.38 -17.17
CA THR A 230 7.10 2.99 -16.32
C THR A 230 6.73 1.95 -15.28
N LEU A 231 5.50 2.01 -14.76
CA LEU A 231 5.01 1.02 -13.79
C LEU A 231 4.73 -0.31 -14.50
N LEU A 232 4.18 -0.24 -15.71
CA LEU A 232 3.94 -1.43 -16.53
C LEU A 232 5.25 -2.12 -16.91
N SER A 233 6.25 -1.38 -17.39
CA SER A 233 7.53 -1.97 -17.77
C SER A 233 8.25 -2.60 -16.57
N LEU A 234 8.15 -2.01 -15.37
CA LEU A 234 8.66 -2.65 -14.16
C LEU A 234 7.94 -3.97 -13.85
N ALA A 235 6.61 -4.00 -13.97
CA ALA A 235 5.81 -5.19 -13.69
C ALA A 235 6.05 -6.32 -14.70
N GLU A 236 6.25 -6.00 -15.97
CA GLU A 236 6.57 -6.97 -17.03
C GLU A 236 7.97 -7.60 -16.86
N ASN A 237 8.91 -6.88 -16.25
CA ASN A 237 10.29 -7.33 -16.07
C ASN A 237 10.51 -8.16 -14.79
N ASP A 238 9.56 -8.21 -13.85
CA ASP A 238 9.70 -8.93 -12.58
C ASP A 238 8.51 -9.87 -12.33
N PRO A 239 8.71 -11.20 -12.30
CA PRO A 239 7.63 -12.17 -12.11
C PRO A 239 6.97 -12.08 -10.73
N ARG A 240 7.59 -11.42 -9.74
CA ARG A 240 6.95 -11.18 -8.43
C ARG A 240 5.84 -10.13 -8.51
N LEU A 241 5.74 -9.40 -9.62
CA LEU A 241 4.80 -8.32 -9.85
C LEU A 241 3.59 -8.71 -10.71
N GLN A 242 3.38 -10.00 -10.95
CA GLN A 242 2.28 -10.53 -11.78
C GLN A 242 0.89 -9.98 -11.40
N LYS A 243 0.60 -9.83 -10.10
CA LYS A 243 -0.68 -9.25 -9.65
C LYS A 243 -0.85 -7.79 -10.07
N ILE A 244 0.23 -7.00 -10.02
CA ILE A 244 0.22 -5.60 -10.49
C ILE A 244 0.09 -5.58 -12.01
N GLN A 245 0.83 -6.42 -12.73
CA GLN A 245 0.76 -6.55 -14.18
C GLN A 245 -0.67 -6.89 -14.64
N GLY A 246 -1.30 -7.91 -14.05
CA GLY A 246 -2.67 -8.31 -14.35
C GLY A 246 -3.67 -7.18 -14.10
N ALA A 247 -3.52 -6.42 -13.01
CA ALA A 247 -4.36 -5.26 -12.72
C ALA A 247 -4.17 -4.13 -13.75
N LEU A 248 -2.95 -3.86 -14.20
CA LEU A 248 -2.65 -2.86 -15.22
C LEU A 248 -3.26 -3.24 -16.58
N TYR A 249 -3.05 -4.49 -17.01
CA TYR A 249 -3.64 -5.01 -18.24
C TYR A 249 -5.17 -5.01 -18.19
N TYR A 250 -5.76 -5.40 -17.06
CA TYR A 250 -7.20 -5.31 -16.85
C TYR A 250 -7.71 -3.87 -17.02
N CYS A 251 -7.07 -2.88 -16.37
CA CYS A 251 -7.45 -1.48 -16.51
C CYS A 251 -7.31 -0.97 -17.95
N GLU A 252 -6.27 -1.36 -18.68
CA GLU A 252 -6.09 -1.01 -20.09
C GLU A 252 -7.17 -1.64 -20.99
N LEU A 253 -7.56 -2.90 -20.73
CA LEU A 253 -8.64 -3.58 -21.45
C LEU A 253 -9.97 -2.84 -21.23
N ILE A 254 -10.32 -2.54 -19.97
CA ILE A 254 -11.57 -1.84 -19.65
C ILE A 254 -11.58 -0.41 -20.22
N ALA A 255 -10.46 0.31 -20.17
CA ALA A 255 -10.35 1.64 -20.78
C ALA A 255 -10.56 1.57 -22.30
N THR A 256 -9.99 0.55 -22.96
CA THR A 256 -10.17 0.32 -24.39
C THR A 256 -11.65 0.11 -24.72
N GLU A 257 -12.37 -0.72 -23.96
CA GLU A 257 -13.80 -0.98 -24.18
C GLU A 257 -14.71 0.23 -23.93
N GLN A 258 -14.41 1.03 -22.89
CA GLN A 258 -15.21 2.22 -22.57
C GLN A 258 -15.23 3.24 -23.71
N HIS A 259 -14.15 3.34 -24.49
CA HIS A 259 -14.13 4.17 -25.69
C HIS A 259 -15.07 3.70 -26.82
N PHE A 260 -15.57 2.45 -26.77
CA PHE A 260 -16.42 1.87 -27.83
C PHE A 260 -17.87 1.64 -27.43
N LEU A 261 -18.23 1.73 -26.15
CA LEU A 261 -19.61 1.58 -25.69
C LEU A 261 -20.57 2.60 -26.34
N ASP A 262 -20.06 3.72 -26.87
CA ASP A 262 -20.83 4.69 -27.67
C ASP A 262 -21.32 4.16 -29.03
N ARG A 263 -20.85 2.98 -29.51
CA ARG A 263 -21.05 2.55 -30.91
C ARG A 263 -21.81 1.23 -31.12
N ALA A 264 -22.50 0.71 -30.10
CA ALA A 264 -23.30 -0.53 -30.18
C ALA A 264 -22.54 -1.74 -30.77
N ARG A 265 -21.21 -1.80 -30.61
CA ARG A 265 -20.37 -2.90 -31.10
C ARG A 265 -20.22 -3.96 -30.02
N THR A 266 -20.32 -5.22 -30.43
CA THR A 266 -20.13 -6.40 -29.57
C THR A 266 -18.68 -6.85 -29.45
N GLN A 267 -17.77 -6.32 -30.29
CA GLN A 267 -16.37 -6.71 -30.31
C GLN A 267 -15.45 -5.55 -29.88
N PRO A 268 -14.42 -5.82 -29.05
CA PRO A 268 -13.42 -4.82 -28.70
C PRO A 268 -12.61 -4.42 -29.93
N VAL A 269 -12.37 -3.13 -30.10
CA VAL A 269 -11.56 -2.60 -31.21
C VAL A 269 -10.23 -2.10 -30.64
N PHE A 270 -9.15 -2.82 -30.90
CA PHE A 270 -7.83 -2.44 -30.39
C PHE A 270 -7.16 -1.39 -31.29
N PRO A 271 -6.36 -0.47 -30.72
CA PRO A 271 -5.56 0.48 -31.49
C PRO A 271 -4.64 -0.23 -32.50
N LYS A 272 -4.49 0.34 -33.69
CA LYS A 272 -3.58 -0.19 -34.72
C LYS A 272 -2.11 -0.15 -34.30
N THR A 273 -1.77 0.73 -33.36
CA THR A 273 -0.44 0.88 -32.75
C THR A 273 -0.09 -0.24 -31.80
N MET A 274 -1.07 -0.99 -31.29
CA MET A 274 -0.86 -2.17 -30.46
C MET A 274 -0.32 -3.30 -31.34
N ASP A 275 0.79 -3.91 -30.92
CA ASP A 275 1.39 -5.04 -31.61
C ASP A 275 0.42 -6.24 -31.67
N VAL A 276 0.64 -7.12 -32.65
CA VAL A 276 -0.28 -8.23 -32.93
C VAL A 276 -0.36 -9.18 -31.73
N GLU A 277 0.76 -9.43 -31.06
CA GLU A 277 0.82 -10.37 -29.95
C GLU A 277 0.04 -9.85 -28.74
N ARG A 278 0.27 -8.60 -28.33
CA ARG A 278 -0.50 -7.91 -27.29
C ARG A 278 -1.97 -7.86 -27.65
N ARG A 279 -2.32 -7.57 -28.90
CA ARG A 279 -3.73 -7.58 -29.35
C ARG A 279 -4.38 -8.95 -29.17
N MET A 280 -3.67 -10.03 -29.51
CA MET A 280 -4.18 -11.39 -29.31
C MET A 280 -4.35 -11.72 -27.82
N ARG A 281 -3.41 -11.31 -26.95
CA ARG A 281 -3.52 -11.47 -25.49
C ARG A 281 -4.74 -10.75 -24.91
N PHE A 282 -4.97 -9.50 -25.33
CA PHE A 282 -6.12 -8.73 -24.86
C PHE A 282 -7.45 -9.26 -25.40
N LEU A 283 -7.48 -9.79 -26.63
CA LEU A 283 -8.65 -10.47 -27.17
C LEU A 283 -8.97 -11.75 -26.40
N ALA A 284 -7.95 -12.57 -26.09
CA ALA A 284 -8.11 -13.77 -25.27
C ALA A 284 -8.66 -13.42 -23.88
N ALA A 285 -8.09 -12.39 -23.24
CA ALA A 285 -8.58 -11.89 -21.95
C ALA A 285 -10.02 -11.41 -22.01
N HIS A 286 -10.41 -10.67 -23.05
CA HIS A 286 -11.79 -10.23 -23.25
C HIS A 286 -12.77 -11.41 -23.30
N ILE A 287 -12.45 -12.45 -24.08
CA ILE A 287 -13.28 -13.64 -24.23
C ILE A 287 -13.37 -14.39 -22.89
N SER A 288 -12.23 -14.63 -22.25
CA SER A 288 -12.15 -15.36 -20.98
C SER A 288 -12.91 -14.65 -19.85
N LEU A 289 -12.71 -13.34 -19.69
CA LEU A 289 -13.39 -12.53 -18.68
C LEU A 289 -14.89 -12.39 -18.98
N SER A 290 -15.29 -12.30 -20.25
CA SER A 290 -16.71 -12.29 -20.61
C SER A 290 -17.39 -13.61 -20.27
N ALA A 291 -16.75 -14.75 -20.56
CA ALA A 291 -17.25 -16.07 -20.17
C ALA A 291 -17.35 -16.22 -18.65
N LEU A 292 -16.36 -15.73 -17.89
CA LEU A 292 -16.42 -15.68 -16.43
C LEU A 292 -17.58 -14.80 -15.94
N SER A 293 -17.79 -13.64 -16.54
CA SER A 293 -18.90 -12.73 -16.24
C SER A 293 -20.26 -13.42 -16.44
N GLU A 294 -20.43 -14.13 -17.56
CA GLU A 294 -21.63 -14.92 -17.86
C GLU A 294 -21.84 -16.04 -16.84
N HIS A 295 -20.78 -16.77 -16.49
CA HIS A 295 -20.83 -17.81 -15.46
C HIS A 295 -21.29 -17.24 -14.11
N LEU A 296 -20.72 -16.12 -13.68
CA LEU A 296 -21.11 -15.43 -12.44
C LEU A 296 -22.54 -14.90 -12.51
N CYS A 297 -23.04 -14.53 -13.69
CA CYS A 297 -24.43 -14.12 -13.86
C CYS A 297 -25.40 -15.31 -13.75
N ALA A 298 -24.98 -16.50 -14.17
CA ALA A 298 -25.80 -17.71 -14.15
C ALA A 298 -25.77 -18.45 -12.80
N PHE A 299 -24.66 -18.41 -12.08
CA PHE A 299 -24.45 -19.23 -10.88
C PHE A 299 -24.03 -18.37 -9.67
N ALA A 300 -24.84 -18.46 -8.60
CA ALA A 300 -24.48 -17.88 -7.32
C ALA A 300 -23.38 -18.70 -6.63
N PRO A 301 -22.41 -18.08 -5.95
CA PRO A 301 -21.40 -18.81 -5.17
C PRO A 301 -22.07 -19.68 -4.09
N ALA A 302 -21.57 -20.90 -3.90
CA ALA A 302 -22.10 -21.83 -2.90
C ALA A 302 -21.78 -21.37 -1.46
N LEU A 303 -22.75 -21.49 -0.55
CA LEU A 303 -22.55 -21.19 0.87
C LEU A 303 -22.03 -22.41 1.61
N LEU A 304 -21.00 -22.21 2.43
CA LEU A 304 -20.51 -23.24 3.34
C LEU A 304 -21.48 -23.42 4.53
N PRO A 305 -21.81 -24.67 4.92
CA PRO A 305 -22.68 -24.92 6.06
C PRO A 305 -21.97 -24.55 7.38
N ARG A 306 -22.42 -23.48 8.03
CA ARG A 306 -21.89 -23.00 9.32
C ARG A 306 -22.88 -23.20 10.47
N GLY A 307 -23.38 -24.42 10.65
CA GLY A 307 -24.32 -24.75 11.74
C GLY A 307 -25.73 -24.17 11.56
N CYS A 308 -26.08 -23.72 10.34
CA CYS A 308 -27.42 -23.23 10.04
C CYS A 308 -28.43 -24.40 9.99
N PRO A 309 -29.54 -24.37 10.75
CA PRO A 309 -30.52 -25.46 10.77
C PRO A 309 -31.30 -25.60 9.45
N SER A 310 -31.40 -24.53 8.67
CA SER A 310 -32.12 -24.47 7.39
C SER A 310 -31.19 -24.00 6.26
N HIS A 311 -30.02 -24.63 6.14
CA HIS A 311 -28.97 -24.22 5.19
C HIS A 311 -29.44 -24.26 3.74
N SER A 312 -30.25 -25.24 3.35
CA SER A 312 -30.83 -25.33 1.99
C SER A 312 -31.70 -24.12 1.67
N THR A 313 -32.61 -23.75 2.57
CA THR A 313 -33.45 -22.54 2.41
C THR A 313 -32.61 -21.27 2.33
N CYS A 314 -31.52 -21.17 3.10
CA CYS A 314 -30.59 -20.06 3.01
C CYS A 314 -29.86 -20.02 1.66
N GLN A 315 -29.46 -21.17 1.13
CA GLN A 315 -28.82 -21.30 -0.19
C GLN A 315 -29.78 -20.87 -1.32
N ASP A 316 -31.04 -21.30 -1.27
CA ASP A 316 -32.06 -20.92 -2.26
C ASP A 316 -32.36 -19.42 -2.19
N THR A 317 -32.50 -18.88 -0.98
CA THR A 317 -32.69 -17.44 -0.75
C THR A 317 -31.50 -16.65 -1.30
N TRP A 318 -30.28 -17.12 -1.05
CA TRP A 318 -29.06 -16.50 -1.57
C TRP A 318 -29.01 -16.50 -3.09
N ALA A 319 -29.34 -17.62 -3.74
CA ALA A 319 -29.41 -17.70 -5.20
C ALA A 319 -30.43 -16.71 -5.79
N GLY A 320 -31.59 -16.54 -5.14
CA GLY A 320 -32.58 -15.53 -5.54
C GLY A 320 -32.08 -14.09 -5.37
N VAL A 321 -31.43 -13.78 -4.25
CA VAL A 321 -30.82 -12.47 -4.00
C VAL A 321 -29.71 -12.18 -5.02
N TRP A 322 -28.87 -13.16 -5.31
CA TRP A 322 -27.81 -13.06 -6.32
C TRP A 322 -28.37 -12.76 -7.71
N THR A 323 -29.34 -13.56 -8.17
CA THR A 323 -29.99 -13.37 -9.48
C THR A 323 -30.60 -11.98 -9.62
N THR A 324 -31.24 -11.49 -8.56
CA THR A 324 -31.80 -10.14 -8.55
C THR A 324 -30.71 -9.06 -8.61
N ALA A 325 -29.62 -9.22 -7.86
CA ALA A 325 -28.49 -8.29 -7.91
C ALA A 325 -27.79 -8.28 -9.29
N VAL A 326 -27.66 -9.45 -9.93
CA VAL A 326 -27.15 -9.58 -11.30
C VAL A 326 -28.05 -8.83 -12.28
N ALA A 327 -29.37 -9.04 -12.22
CA ALA A 327 -30.33 -8.36 -13.09
C ALA A 327 -30.24 -6.83 -12.95
N VAL A 328 -30.11 -6.31 -11.72
CA VAL A 328 -29.89 -4.87 -11.50
C VAL A 328 -28.54 -4.43 -12.08
N SER A 329 -27.47 -5.20 -11.91
CA SER A 329 -26.15 -4.87 -12.46
C SER A 329 -26.14 -4.84 -13.99
N ASN A 330 -26.93 -5.70 -14.65
CA ASN A 330 -27.05 -5.73 -16.11
C ASN A 330 -27.70 -4.47 -16.70
N THR A 331 -28.46 -3.72 -15.89
CA THR A 331 -28.99 -2.42 -16.33
C THR A 331 -27.93 -1.32 -16.33
N THR A 332 -26.79 -1.55 -15.68
CA THR A 332 -25.67 -0.60 -15.68
C THR A 332 -24.81 -0.79 -16.92
N TRP A 333 -24.27 0.30 -17.44
CA TRP A 333 -23.41 0.34 -18.62
C TRP A 333 -22.00 -0.16 -18.28
N ILE A 334 -21.91 -1.42 -17.84
CA ILE A 334 -20.68 -2.12 -17.51
C ILE A 334 -20.40 -3.10 -18.64
N SER A 335 -19.17 -3.07 -19.16
CA SER A 335 -18.73 -4.01 -20.19
C SER A 335 -18.87 -5.47 -19.73
N SER A 336 -19.10 -6.40 -20.66
CA SER A 336 -19.15 -7.84 -20.36
C SER A 336 -17.87 -8.32 -19.68
N ALA A 337 -16.70 -7.81 -20.09
CA ALA A 337 -15.41 -8.17 -19.52
C ALA A 337 -15.07 -7.45 -18.21
N ASP A 338 -15.83 -6.42 -17.78
CA ASP A 338 -15.59 -5.69 -16.52
C ASP A 338 -16.17 -6.43 -15.30
N VAL A 339 -15.70 -7.66 -15.08
CA VAL A 339 -16.13 -8.55 -13.98
C VAL A 339 -15.97 -7.88 -12.62
N LEU A 340 -14.83 -7.22 -12.38
CA LEU A 340 -14.55 -6.56 -11.10
C LEU A 340 -15.43 -5.32 -10.89
N GLY A 341 -15.76 -4.59 -11.98
CA GLY A 341 -16.73 -3.50 -11.95
C GLY A 341 -18.12 -3.96 -11.57
N ARG A 342 -18.56 -5.08 -12.17
CA ARG A 342 -19.85 -5.71 -11.87
C ARG A 342 -19.92 -6.15 -10.41
N LEU A 343 -18.91 -6.90 -9.92
CA LEU A 343 -18.83 -7.31 -8.52
C LEU A 343 -18.84 -6.10 -7.57
N ARG A 344 -18.10 -5.03 -7.89
CA ARG A 344 -18.09 -3.78 -7.11
C ARG A 344 -19.48 -3.14 -6.99
N VAL A 345 -20.30 -3.19 -8.04
CA VAL A 345 -21.69 -2.68 -8.00
C VAL A 345 -22.62 -3.64 -7.27
N MET A 346 -22.45 -4.95 -7.45
CA MET A 346 -23.27 -5.97 -6.80
C MET A 346 -23.06 -6.02 -5.29
N MET A 347 -21.83 -5.93 -4.77
CA MET A 347 -21.54 -6.04 -3.34
C MET A 347 -22.42 -5.18 -2.41
N PRO A 348 -22.60 -3.85 -2.63
CA PRO A 348 -23.50 -3.05 -1.81
C PRO A 348 -24.97 -3.45 -1.95
N LEU A 349 -25.41 -3.90 -3.13
CA LEU A 349 -26.77 -4.39 -3.37
C LEU A 349 -27.02 -5.69 -2.59
N LEU A 350 -26.11 -6.67 -2.73
CA LEU A 350 -26.15 -7.94 -2.01
C LEU A 350 -26.19 -7.70 -0.50
N LYS A 351 -25.32 -6.82 0.03
CA LYS A 351 -25.31 -6.46 1.44
C LYS A 351 -26.65 -5.92 1.93
N ARG A 352 -27.28 -5.03 1.16
CA ARG A 352 -28.61 -4.48 1.49
C ARG A 352 -29.68 -5.58 1.46
N MET A 353 -29.77 -6.30 0.35
CA MET A 353 -30.81 -7.31 0.11
C MET A 353 -30.73 -8.48 1.10
N VAL A 354 -29.53 -8.96 1.40
CA VAL A 354 -29.31 -10.01 2.41
C VAL A 354 -29.72 -9.51 3.80
N SER A 355 -29.43 -8.26 4.15
CA SER A 355 -29.84 -7.69 5.44
C SER A 355 -31.35 -7.50 5.58
N GLU A 356 -32.05 -7.33 4.47
CA GLU A 356 -33.51 -7.16 4.40
C GLU A 356 -34.26 -8.49 4.27
N SER A 357 -33.56 -9.59 3.99
CA SER A 357 -34.15 -10.91 3.74
C SER A 357 -34.34 -11.68 5.06
N PRO A 358 -35.57 -11.93 5.53
CA PRO A 358 -35.80 -12.69 6.77
C PRO A 358 -35.53 -14.19 6.62
N SER A 359 -35.51 -14.70 5.38
CA SER A 359 -35.37 -16.14 5.07
C SER A 359 -33.93 -16.66 5.11
N ILE A 360 -32.94 -15.77 5.19
CA ILE A 360 -31.53 -16.13 5.30
C ILE A 360 -31.05 -15.86 6.73
N SER A 361 -30.43 -16.87 7.35
CA SER A 361 -29.86 -16.70 8.69
C SER A 361 -28.70 -15.69 8.69
N ILE A 362 -28.39 -15.11 9.85
CA ILE A 362 -27.28 -14.16 10.00
C ILE A 362 -25.94 -14.82 9.63
N ASP A 363 -25.73 -16.09 10.02
CA ASP A 363 -24.49 -16.81 9.71
C ASP A 363 -24.33 -17.06 8.21
N CYS A 364 -25.39 -17.50 7.53
CA CYS A 364 -25.39 -17.66 6.06
C CYS A 364 -25.24 -16.31 5.34
N SER A 365 -25.80 -15.23 5.90
CA SER A 365 -25.65 -13.87 5.37
C SER A 365 -24.20 -13.41 5.39
N LEU A 366 -23.50 -13.62 6.51
CA LEU A 366 -22.08 -13.29 6.63
C LEU A 366 -21.24 -14.18 5.70
N ALA A 367 -21.53 -15.48 5.65
CA ALA A 367 -20.86 -16.41 4.73
C ALA A 367 -21.05 -16.01 3.26
N ALA A 368 -22.24 -15.54 2.87
CA ALA A 368 -22.54 -15.07 1.52
C ALA A 368 -21.70 -13.84 1.13
N LEU A 369 -21.56 -12.88 2.06
CA LEU A 369 -20.73 -11.70 1.83
C LEU A 369 -19.23 -12.03 1.82
N GLU A 370 -18.80 -12.99 2.65
CA GLU A 370 -17.43 -13.49 2.70
C GLU A 370 -17.06 -14.21 1.40
N VAL A 371 -17.89 -15.14 0.90
CA VAL A 371 -17.63 -15.84 -0.37
C VAL A 371 -17.64 -14.89 -1.57
N THR A 372 -18.49 -13.87 -1.56
CA THR A 372 -18.48 -12.83 -2.61
C THR A 372 -17.19 -12.00 -2.57
N GLY A 373 -16.69 -11.69 -1.37
CA GLY A 373 -15.41 -11.02 -1.19
C GLY A 373 -14.23 -11.88 -1.65
N ALA A 374 -14.22 -13.15 -1.26
CA ALA A 374 -13.22 -14.14 -1.66
C ALA A 374 -13.20 -14.34 -3.18
N LEU A 375 -14.37 -14.44 -3.82
CA LEU A 375 -14.48 -14.51 -5.28
C LEU A 375 -13.86 -13.28 -5.95
N ARG A 376 -14.12 -12.06 -5.43
CA ARG A 376 -13.50 -10.85 -5.97
C ARG A 376 -11.97 -10.91 -5.85
N ASP A 377 -11.46 -11.35 -4.71
CA ASP A 377 -10.02 -11.44 -4.46
C ASP A 377 -9.37 -12.55 -5.32
N GLU A 378 -10.07 -13.67 -5.56
CA GLU A 378 -9.67 -14.74 -6.48
C GLU A 378 -9.54 -14.21 -7.91
N VAL A 379 -10.57 -13.50 -8.42
CA VAL A 379 -10.51 -12.90 -9.76
C VAL A 379 -9.34 -11.92 -9.89
N VAL A 380 -9.06 -11.13 -8.84
CA VAL A 380 -7.89 -10.23 -8.81
C VAL A 380 -6.57 -11.01 -8.88
N ASP A 381 -6.48 -12.12 -8.17
CA ASP A 381 -5.27 -12.94 -8.08
C ASP A 381 -4.99 -13.70 -9.38
N THR A 382 -6.02 -14.07 -10.15
CA THR A 382 -5.89 -14.78 -11.44
C THR A 382 -5.99 -13.85 -12.66
N LEU A 383 -5.98 -12.51 -12.47
CA LEU A 383 -6.18 -11.56 -13.57
C LEU A 383 -5.22 -11.79 -14.74
N LEU A 384 -3.94 -12.04 -14.45
CA LEU A 384 -2.92 -12.20 -15.47
C LEU A 384 -3.12 -13.49 -16.29
N ASP A 385 -3.69 -14.54 -15.68
CA ASP A 385 -3.91 -15.83 -16.33
C ASP A 385 -4.88 -15.69 -17.51
N HIS A 386 -5.85 -14.78 -17.43
CA HIS A 386 -6.76 -14.47 -18.52
C HIS A 386 -6.05 -13.87 -19.76
N PHE A 387 -4.86 -13.29 -19.59
CA PHE A 387 -4.06 -12.73 -20.70
C PHE A 387 -3.09 -13.74 -21.30
N SER A 388 -3.02 -14.94 -20.74
CA SER A 388 -2.20 -16.03 -21.28
C SER A 388 -2.98 -16.80 -22.34
N PHE A 389 -2.34 -17.09 -23.46
CA PHE A 389 -2.89 -17.99 -24.47
C PHE A 389 -2.73 -19.43 -23.98
N ALA A 390 -3.83 -20.16 -23.80
CA ALA A 390 -3.80 -21.59 -23.51
C ALA A 390 -3.61 -22.41 -24.78
#